data_AF-U1FNS3-F1
#
_entry.id   AF-U1FNS3-F1
#
_cell.length_a   1.000
_cell.length_b   1.000
_cell.length_c   1.000
_cell.angle_alpha   90.00
_cell.angle_beta   90.00
_cell.angle_gamma   90.00
#
_symmetry.space_group_name_H-M   'P 1'
#
loop_
_entity.id
_entity.type
_entity.pdbx_description
1 polymer ?
#
loop_
_entity_poly.entity_id
_entity_poly.type
_entity_poly.pdbx_seq_one_letter_code
_entity_poly.pdbx_strand_id
1 'polypeptide(L)'
;MASYSIGDVEEITGVKAHVLRYWESVIPGFAPQKNMAGHRVYSQREIDIILRLKYLINIKKFTIEGARSQIIEDANRLEDDADTLHAIHDLRTDLTDIYLTMRKYRKHEPN
;
A
#
# COMPACT_ATOMS: atom_id res chain seq x y z
N MET A 1 -10.08 -11.52 -3.51
CA MET A 1 -9.20 -10.44 -2.98
C MET A 1 -9.88 -9.90 -1.74
N ALA A 2 -9.14 -9.65 -0.65
CA ALA A 2 -9.70 -9.06 0.56
C ALA A 2 -10.27 -7.67 0.26
N SER A 3 -11.37 -7.32 0.92
CA SER A 3 -12.07 -6.08 0.70
C SER A 3 -12.46 -5.48 2.04
N TYR A 4 -12.29 -4.17 2.18
CA TYR A 4 -12.39 -3.45 3.45
C TYR A 4 -13.47 -2.39 3.38
N SER A 5 -14.20 -2.18 4.47
CA SER A 5 -15.13 -1.06 4.62
C SER A 5 -14.37 0.22 4.96
N ILE A 6 -15.04 1.37 4.87
CA ILE A 6 -14.43 2.65 5.28
C ILE A 6 -14.04 2.66 6.77
N GLY A 7 -14.74 1.90 7.61
CA GLY A 7 -14.43 1.76 9.03
C GLY A 7 -13.13 0.98 9.24
N ASP A 8 -12.98 -0.15 8.55
CA ASP A 8 -11.76 -0.95 8.60
C ASP A 8 -10.56 -0.12 8.11
N VAL A 9 -10.74 0.65 7.05
CA VAL A 9 -9.68 1.52 6.52
C VAL A 9 -9.33 2.66 7.48
N GLU A 10 -10.30 3.23 8.19
CA GLU A 10 -10.02 4.21 9.25
C GLU A 10 -9.17 3.58 10.37
N GLU A 11 -9.48 2.36 10.78
CA GLU A 11 -8.70 1.63 11.80
C GLU A 11 -7.28 1.32 11.32
N ILE A 12 -7.14 0.77 10.11
CA ILE A 12 -5.85 0.37 9.53
C ILE A 12 -4.94 1.58 9.30
N THR A 13 -5.48 2.67 8.76
CA THR A 13 -4.68 3.82 8.32
C THR A 13 -4.59 4.92 9.36
N GLY A 14 -5.49 4.92 10.35
CA GLY A 14 -5.67 6.01 11.31
C GLY A 14 -6.16 7.31 10.68
N VAL A 15 -6.63 7.28 9.43
CA VAL A 15 -7.20 8.43 8.73
C VAL A 15 -8.72 8.42 8.91
N LYS A 16 -9.27 9.51 9.43
CA LYS A 16 -10.70 9.62 9.70
C LYS A 16 -11.54 9.45 8.43
N ALA A 17 -12.67 8.76 8.52
CA ALA A 17 -13.56 8.49 7.39
C ALA A 17 -13.98 9.73 6.60
N HIS A 18 -14.15 10.89 7.24
CA HIS A 18 -14.47 12.14 6.52
C HIS A 18 -13.29 12.66 5.69
N VAL A 19 -12.05 12.46 6.14
CA VAL A 19 -10.84 12.81 5.38
C VAL A 19 -10.68 11.86 4.19
N LEU A 20 -10.92 10.56 4.38
CA LEU A 20 -10.92 9.58 3.29
C LEU A 20 -11.92 9.98 2.18
N ARG A 21 -13.17 10.29 2.55
CA ARG A 21 -14.20 10.77 1.62
C ARG A 21 -13.79 12.04 0.89
N TYR A 22 -13.12 12.95 1.59
CA TYR A 22 -12.60 14.17 0.97
C TYR A 22 -11.51 13.85 -0.05
N TRP A 23 -10.54 13.00 0.30
CA TRP A 23 -9.48 12.55 -0.61
C TRP A 23 -10.03 11.87 -1.87
N GLU A 24 -11.04 11.01 -1.73
CA GLU A 24 -11.74 10.39 -2.86
C GLU A 24 -12.33 11.42 -3.84
N SER A 25 -12.85 12.53 -3.31
CA SER A 25 -13.49 13.56 -4.13
C SER A 25 -12.49 14.42 -4.92
N VAL A 26 -11.26 14.53 -4.44
CA VAL A 26 -10.23 15.41 -5.00
C VAL A 26 -9.14 14.65 -5.78
N ILE A 27 -9.10 13.31 -5.66
CA ILE A 27 -8.14 12.46 -6.36
C ILE A 27 -8.88 11.57 -7.37
N PRO A 28 -9.06 12.03 -8.62
CA PRO A 28 -9.56 11.23 -9.73
C PRO A 28 -8.76 9.92 -9.88
N GLY A 29 -9.47 8.79 -10.00
CA GLY A 29 -8.87 7.45 -10.12
C GLY A 29 -8.58 6.76 -8.78
N PHE A 30 -8.76 7.47 -7.66
CA PHE A 30 -8.68 6.96 -6.29
C PHE A 30 -10.06 6.99 -5.64
N ALA A 31 -11.04 6.41 -6.32
CA ALA A 31 -12.39 6.26 -5.79
C ALA A 31 -12.67 4.76 -5.56
N PRO A 32 -12.96 4.34 -4.32
CA PRO A 32 -13.28 2.96 -4.03
C PRO A 32 -14.47 2.50 -4.85
N GLN A 33 -14.41 1.27 -5.32
CA GLN A 33 -15.56 0.66 -5.97
C GLN A 33 -16.73 0.62 -4.98
N LYS A 34 -17.93 0.88 -5.50
CA LYS A 34 -19.15 0.68 -4.74
C LYS A 34 -19.60 -0.76 -4.93
N ASN A 35 -19.92 -1.44 -3.83
CA ASN A 35 -20.60 -2.73 -3.91
C ASN A 35 -22.05 -2.57 -4.40
N MET A 36 -22.75 -3.69 -4.61
CA MET A 36 -24.14 -3.68 -5.07
C MET A 36 -25.11 -2.92 -4.13
N ALA A 37 -24.76 -2.79 -2.84
CA ALA A 37 -25.53 -2.03 -1.85
C ALA A 37 -25.16 -0.53 -1.81
N GLY A 38 -24.21 -0.08 -2.64
CA GLY A 38 -23.76 1.30 -2.71
C GLY A 38 -22.70 1.69 -1.66
N HIS A 39 -22.22 0.74 -0.85
CA HIS A 39 -21.16 0.98 0.12
C HIS A 39 -19.79 0.98 -0.56
N ARG A 40 -18.90 1.86 -0.08
CA ARG A 40 -17.51 1.93 -0.52
C ARG A 40 -16.76 0.71 -0.02
N VAL A 41 -16.03 0.09 -0.92
CA VAL A 41 -15.20 -1.06 -0.64
C VAL A 41 -13.80 -0.78 -1.14
N TYR A 42 -12.83 -0.92 -0.23
CA TYR A 42 -11.43 -0.67 -0.49
C TYR A 42 -10.68 -1.99 -0.64
N SER A 43 -9.77 -2.04 -1.57
CA SER A 43 -8.78 -3.08 -1.81
C SER A 43 -7.50 -2.77 -1.04
N GLN A 44 -6.61 -3.76 -0.95
CA GLN A 44 -5.28 -3.54 -0.37
C GLN A 44 -4.53 -2.41 -1.10
N ARG A 45 -4.65 -2.36 -2.43
CA ARG A 45 -4.02 -1.30 -3.25
C ARG A 45 -4.48 0.10 -2.84
N GLU A 46 -5.77 0.28 -2.55
CA GLU A 46 -6.28 1.57 -2.10
C GLU A 46 -5.77 1.94 -0.72
N ILE A 47 -5.65 0.97 0.20
CA ILE A 47 -5.03 1.18 1.51
C ILE A 47 -3.58 1.66 1.35
N ASP A 48 -2.80 1.02 0.49
CA ASP A 48 -1.40 1.38 0.27
C ASP A 48 -1.28 2.83 -0.26
N ILE A 49 -2.16 3.23 -1.18
CA ILE A 49 -2.23 4.61 -1.68
C ILE A 49 -2.65 5.59 -0.57
N ILE A 50 -3.63 5.24 0.29
CA ILE A 50 -4.02 6.07 1.45
C ILE A 50 -2.82 6.29 2.38
N LEU A 51 -2.06 5.24 2.68
CA LEU A 51 -0.88 5.33 3.54
C LEU A 51 0.21 6.21 2.90
N ARG A 52 0.41 6.11 1.59
CA ARG A 52 1.33 6.98 0.84
C ARG A 52 0.88 8.44 0.90
N LEU A 53 -0.41 8.72 0.66
CA LEU A 53 -0.97 10.07 0.78
C LEU A 53 -0.76 10.65 2.18
N LYS A 54 -1.07 9.87 3.22
CA LYS A 54 -0.87 10.25 4.62
C LYS A 54 0.59 10.63 4.87
N TYR A 55 1.54 9.85 4.37
CA TYR A 55 2.97 10.15 4.50
C TYR A 55 3.34 11.46 3.79
N LEU A 56 2.93 11.62 2.53
CA LEU A 56 3.26 12.79 1.72
C LEU A 56 2.71 14.09 2.33
N ILE A 57 1.48 14.07 2.82
CA ILE A 57 0.84 15.23 3.42
C ILE A 57 1.42 15.53 4.80
N ASN A 58 1.47 14.54 5.70
CA ASN A 58 1.80 14.81 7.10
C ASN A 58 3.31 14.93 7.34
N ILE A 59 4.11 14.14 6.64
CA ILE A 59 5.56 14.07 6.83
C ILE A 59 6.29 14.94 5.80
N LYS A 60 5.99 14.78 4.51
CA LYS A 60 6.65 15.57 3.45
C LYS A 60 6.05 16.97 3.24
N LYS A 61 4.94 17.28 3.92
CA LYS A 61 4.26 18.59 3.87
C LYS A 61 3.79 19.00 2.48
N PHE A 62 3.44 18.01 1.65
CA PHE A 62 2.79 18.29 0.38
C PHE A 62 1.34 18.74 0.57
N THR A 63 0.88 19.57 -0.36
CA THR A 63 -0.55 19.78 -0.58
C THR A 63 -1.17 18.49 -1.13
N ILE A 64 -2.49 18.38 -1.09
CA ILE A 64 -3.18 17.19 -1.64
C ILE A 64 -2.90 17.03 -3.14
N GLU A 65 -2.88 18.13 -3.88
CA GLU A 65 -2.54 18.14 -5.31
C GLU A 65 -1.08 17.71 -5.54
N GLY A 66 -0.14 18.22 -4.75
CA GLY A 66 1.26 17.82 -4.83
C GLY A 66 1.47 16.34 -4.49
N ALA A 67 0.78 15.84 -3.45
CA ALA A 67 0.83 14.44 -3.07
C ALA A 67 0.26 13.53 -4.16
N ARG A 68 -0.82 13.95 -4.83
CA ARG A 68 -1.37 13.24 -5.99
C ARG A 68 -0.37 13.16 -7.14
N SER A 69 0.23 14.29 -7.52
CA SER A 69 1.22 14.32 -8.60
C SER A 69 2.42 13.42 -8.29
N GLN A 70 2.89 13.42 -7.03
CA GLN A 70 3.97 12.55 -6.61
C GLN A 70 3.61 11.05 -6.73
N ILE A 71 2.39 10.66 -6.37
CA ILE A 71 1.96 9.26 -6.48
C ILE A 71 1.94 8.79 -7.94
N ILE A 72 1.54 9.66 -8.87
CA ILE A 72 1.56 9.36 -10.31
C ILE A 72 3.00 9.22 -10.79
N GLU A 73 3.90 10.13 -10.37
CA GLU A 73 5.33 10.03 -10.70
C GLU A 73 5.96 8.75 -10.14
N ASP A 74 5.64 8.39 -8.89
CA ASP A 74 6.10 7.16 -8.24
C ASP A 74 5.64 5.92 -9.05
N ALA A 75 4.40 5.92 -9.55
CA ALA A 75 3.89 4.83 -10.36
C ALA A 75 4.61 4.70 -11.71
N ASN A 76 4.83 5.81 -12.41
CA ASN A 76 5.56 5.83 -13.68
C ASN A 76 7.02 5.35 -13.49
N ARG A 77 7.67 5.80 -12.40
CA ARG A 77 9.04 5.36 -12.09
C ARG A 77 9.13 3.86 -11.83
N LEU A 78 8.12 3.26 -11.20
CA LEU A 78 8.07 1.81 -10.98
C LEU A 78 7.88 1.03 -12.29
N GLU A 79 7.23 1.61 -13.31
CA GLU A 79 7.12 1.01 -14.64
C GLU A 79 8.48 1.05 -15.37
N ASP A 80 9.24 2.12 -15.20
CA ASP A 80 10.58 2.27 -15.79
C ASP A 80 11.63 1.39 -15.09
N ASP A 81 11.47 1.15 -13.78
CA ASP A 81 12.40 0.37 -12.93
C ASP A 81 12.04 -1.13 -12.82
N ALA A 82 11.45 -1.71 -13.86
CA ALA A 82 11.05 -3.12 -13.88
C ALA A 82 12.22 -4.07 -13.54
N ASP A 83 13.43 -3.76 -14.00
CA ASP A 83 14.64 -4.52 -13.72
C ASP A 83 15.04 -4.44 -12.24
N THR A 84 14.92 -3.26 -11.63
CA THR A 84 15.20 -3.05 -10.20
C THR A 84 14.19 -3.81 -9.33
N LEU A 85 12.91 -3.80 -9.72
CA LEU A 85 11.88 -4.58 -9.02
C LEU A 85 12.13 -6.09 -9.09
N HIS A 86 12.61 -6.59 -10.23
CA HIS A 86 12.99 -7.99 -10.39
C HIS A 86 14.13 -8.35 -9.43
N ALA A 87 15.19 -7.53 -9.40
CA ALA A 87 16.31 -7.74 -8.50
C ALA A 87 15.91 -7.73 -7.01
N ILE A 88 15.00 -6.83 -6.60
CA ILE A 88 14.47 -6.81 -5.22
C ILE A 88 13.66 -8.07 -4.92
N HIS A 89 12.85 -8.54 -5.87
CA HIS A 89 12.07 -9.76 -5.72
C HIS A 89 12.97 -10.99 -5.52
N ASP A 90 14.03 -11.10 -6.32
CA ASP A 90 14.99 -12.20 -6.24
C ASP A 90 15.72 -12.18 -4.90
N LEU A 91 16.22 -11.01 -4.47
CA LEU A 91 16.84 -10.83 -3.16
C LEU A 91 15.90 -11.22 -2.00
N ARG A 92 14.63 -10.84 -2.08
CA ARG A 92 13.64 -11.21 -1.06
C ARG A 92 13.45 -12.74 -1.01
N THR A 93 13.45 -13.38 -2.16
CA THR A 93 13.30 -14.85 -2.27
C THR A 93 14.52 -15.54 -1.65
N ASP A 94 15.72 -15.12 -2.03
CA ASP A 94 16.97 -15.65 -1.49
C ASP A 94 17.05 -15.50 0.04
N LEU A 95 16.72 -14.32 0.56
CA LEU A 95 16.70 -14.07 2.00
C LEU A 95 15.66 -14.93 2.72
N THR A 96 14.51 -15.18 2.10
CA THR A 96 13.47 -16.04 2.66
C THR A 96 13.94 -17.48 2.72
N ASP A 97 14.57 -17.96 1.65
CA ASP A 97 15.12 -19.31 1.59
C ASP A 97 16.24 -19.52 2.60
N ILE A 98 17.13 -18.53 2.76
CA ILE A 98 18.14 -18.53 3.81
C ILE A 98 17.47 -18.58 5.19
N TYR A 99 16.48 -17.72 5.46
CA TYR A 99 15.77 -17.72 6.74
C TYR A 99 15.09 -19.06 7.04
N LEU A 100 14.43 -19.66 6.05
CA LEU A 100 13.77 -20.96 6.20
C LEU A 100 14.79 -22.08 6.40
N THR A 101 15.92 -22.02 5.70
CA THR A 101 17.03 -22.98 5.84
C THR A 101 17.63 -22.89 7.24
N MET A 102 18.00 -21.70 7.70
CA MET A 102 18.51 -21.45 9.06
C MET A 102 17.51 -21.91 10.13
N ARG A 103 16.21 -21.64 9.92
CA ARG A 103 15.14 -22.11 10.82
C ARG A 103 15.02 -23.64 10.86
N LYS A 104 15.24 -24.34 9.74
CA LYS A 104 15.25 -25.82 9.68
C LYS A 104 16.47 -26.39 10.40
N TYR A 105 17.66 -25.84 10.17
CA TYR A 105 18.89 -26.31 10.84
C TYR A 105 18.83 -26.11 12.35
N ARG A 106 18.29 -24.98 12.85
CA ARG A 106 18.11 -24.74 14.29
C ARG A 106 17.14 -25.72 14.98
N LYS A 107 16.28 -26.41 14.24
CA LYS A 107 15.43 -27.48 14.79
C LYS A 107 16.11 -28.85 14.85
N HIS A 108 17.29 -29.00 14.24
CA HIS A 108 18.01 -30.25 14.09
C HIS A 108 19.32 -30.30 14.88
N GLU A 109 19.58 -29.39 15.83
CA GLU A 109 20.67 -29.60 16.80
C GLU A 109 20.40 -30.87 17.61
N PRO A 110 21.22 -31.93 17.47
CA PRO A 110 21.20 -33.03 18.40
C PRO A 110 21.80 -32.54 19.72
N ASN A 111 21.07 -32.76 20.81
CA ASN A 111 21.59 -32.63 22.17
C ASN A 111 22.68 -33.67 22.41
#